data_AF-A0A1Q9VV40-F1
#
_entry.id   AF-A0A1Q9VV40-F1
#
_cell.length_a   1.000
_cell.length_b   1.000
_cell.length_c   1.000
_cell.angle_alpha   90.00
_cell.angle_beta   90.00
_cell.angle_gamma   90.00
#
_symmetry.space_group_name_H-M   'P 1'
#
loop_
_entity.id
_entity.type
_entity.pdbx_description
1 polymer ?
#
loop_
_entity_poly.entity_id
_entity_poly.type
_entity_poly.pdbx_seq_one_letter_code
_entity_poly.pdbx_strand_id
1 'polypeptide(L)'
;MTDATTGTTTGDQVESRVEATMQRLLNRVAELLNIEVSQIDTGEELMDQGLDSVRLVEVVTFLRKEGFDADFADLAEDSSVDAWRELLAEQA
;
A
#
# COMPACT_ATOMS: atom_id res chain seq x y z
N MET A 1 4.70 -41.54 12.70
CA MET A 1 5.17 -40.45 11.82
C MET A 1 4.00 -40.14 10.90
N THR A 2 3.07 -39.33 11.40
CA THR A 2 1.76 -39.09 10.79
C THR A 2 1.60 -37.60 10.49
N ASP A 3 1.26 -37.34 9.23
CA ASP A 3 0.42 -36.27 8.68
C ASP A 3 0.61 -34.79 9.07
N ALA A 4 0.95 -34.03 8.03
CA ALA A 4 0.36 -32.78 7.56
C ALA A 4 -0.26 -31.79 8.58
N THR A 5 0.29 -30.57 8.57
CA THR A 5 -0.45 -29.33 8.83
C THR A 5 0.09 -28.25 7.90
N THR A 6 -0.33 -28.31 6.63
CA THR A 6 -0.11 -27.24 5.65
C THR A 6 -1.37 -26.38 5.66
N GLY A 7 -1.44 -25.40 6.57
CA GLY A 7 -2.61 -24.54 6.78
C GLY A 7 -2.36 -23.05 6.55
N THR A 8 -1.11 -22.60 6.35
CA THR A 8 -0.77 -21.16 6.37
C THR A 8 -0.70 -20.52 4.98
N THR A 9 -0.77 -21.30 3.89
CA THR A 9 -0.44 -20.82 2.54
C THR A 9 -1.32 -19.66 2.05
N THR A 10 -2.57 -19.53 2.47
CA THR A 10 -3.41 -18.43 1.96
C THR A 10 -3.06 -17.08 2.60
N GLY A 11 -2.87 -17.03 3.92
CA GLY A 11 -2.53 -15.78 4.63
C GLY A 11 -1.13 -15.26 4.27
N ASP A 12 -0.13 -16.15 4.24
CA ASP A 12 1.25 -15.77 3.88
C ASP A 12 1.36 -15.23 2.44
N GLN A 13 0.59 -15.78 1.49
CA GLN A 13 0.60 -15.33 0.09
C GLN A 13 -0.10 -13.97 -0.08
N VAL A 14 -1.14 -13.73 0.71
CA VAL A 14 -1.86 -12.46 0.77
C VAL A 14 -0.95 -11.37 1.31
N GLU A 15 -0.34 -11.59 2.47
CA GLU A 15 0.60 -10.64 3.08
C GLU A 15 1.77 -10.35 2.13
N SER A 16 2.34 -11.39 1.51
CA SER A 16 3.39 -11.21 0.50
C SER A 16 2.94 -10.38 -0.72
N ARG A 17 1.67 -10.47 -1.14
CA ARG A 17 1.14 -9.65 -2.25
C ARG A 17 1.00 -8.19 -1.83
N VAL A 18 0.46 -7.95 -0.64
CA VAL A 18 0.32 -6.59 -0.09
C VAL A 18 1.69 -5.95 0.06
N GLU A 19 2.65 -6.62 0.70
CA GLU A 19 4.03 -6.12 0.85
C GLU A 19 4.68 -5.76 -0.49
N ALA A 20 4.55 -6.62 -1.50
CA ALA A 20 5.11 -6.37 -2.82
C ALA A 20 4.47 -5.13 -3.48
N THR A 21 3.15 -4.96 -3.34
CA THR A 21 2.42 -3.79 -3.85
C THR A 21 2.81 -2.51 -3.12
N MET A 22 2.91 -2.55 -1.78
CA MET A 22 3.33 -1.41 -0.96
C MET A 22 4.76 -0.97 -1.29
N GLN A 23 5.67 -1.91 -1.54
CA GLN A 23 7.03 -1.58 -1.97
C GLN A 23 7.03 -0.85 -3.32
N ARG A 24 6.23 -1.28 -4.30
CA ARG A 24 6.10 -0.57 -5.59
C ARG A 24 5.47 0.80 -5.41
N LEU A 25 4.45 0.90 -4.55
CA LEU A 25 3.78 2.16 -4.24
C LEU A 25 4.73 3.18 -3.61
N LEU A 26 5.52 2.76 -2.62
CA LEU A 26 6.50 3.63 -1.95
C LEU A 26 7.55 4.17 -2.92
N ASN A 27 8.05 3.34 -3.84
CA ASN A 27 8.95 3.80 -4.90
C ASN A 27 8.28 4.87 -5.77
N ARG A 28 7.01 4.64 -6.17
CA ARG A 28 6.23 5.59 -6.97
C ARG A 28 6.00 6.91 -6.22
N VAL A 29 5.66 6.86 -4.94
CA VAL A 29 5.46 8.05 -4.10
C VAL A 29 6.77 8.82 -3.96
N ALA A 30 7.89 8.14 -3.70
CA ALA A 30 9.21 8.76 -3.62
C ALA A 30 9.60 9.47 -4.94
N GLU A 31 9.33 8.85 -6.08
CA GLU A 31 9.51 9.47 -7.40
C GLU A 31 8.65 10.73 -7.57
N LEU A 32 7.38 10.68 -7.15
CA LEU A 32 6.45 11.81 -7.23
C LEU A 32 6.85 13.00 -6.35
N LEU A 33 7.44 12.71 -5.19
CA LEU A 33 7.94 13.69 -4.21
C LEU A 33 9.39 14.12 -4.48
N ASN A 34 10.09 13.44 -5.39
CA ASN A 34 11.51 13.65 -5.70
C ASN A 34 12.40 13.52 -4.43
N ILE A 35 12.16 12.46 -3.66
CA ILE A 35 12.93 12.08 -2.46
C ILE A 35 13.34 10.61 -2.53
N GLU A 36 14.17 10.15 -1.60
CA GLU A 36 14.45 8.72 -1.44
C GLU A 36 13.32 8.03 -0.66
N VAL A 37 13.06 6.74 -0.94
CA VAL A 37 12.04 5.96 -0.22
C VAL A 37 12.28 5.95 1.29
N SER A 38 13.54 5.95 1.73
CA SER A 38 13.94 5.99 3.14
C SER A 38 13.64 7.32 3.84
N GLN A 39 13.20 8.35 3.10
CA GLN A 39 12.77 9.64 3.64
C GLN A 39 11.26 9.72 3.83
N ILE A 40 10.49 8.73 3.36
CA ILE A 40 9.05 8.66 3.60
C ILE A 40 8.85 8.14 5.03
N ASP A 41 8.11 8.88 5.84
CA ASP A 41 7.57 8.38 7.09
C ASP A 41 6.26 7.63 6.79
N THR A 42 6.22 6.34 7.12
CA THR A 42 5.05 5.50 6.80
C THR A 42 3.88 5.72 7.74
N GLY A 43 4.14 6.26 8.93
CA GLY A 43 3.14 6.52 9.96
C GLY A 43 2.57 7.94 9.94
N GLU A 44 3.12 8.84 9.11
CA GLU A 44 2.57 10.18 8.90
C GLU A 44 1.79 10.27 7.58
N GLU A 45 0.85 11.21 7.56
CA GLU A 45 0.08 11.57 6.37
C GLU A 45 1.02 11.97 5.23
N LEU A 46 0.92 11.27 4.09
CA LEU A 46 1.73 11.60 2.93
C LEU A 46 1.41 13.00 2.39
N MET A 47 0.20 13.51 2.63
CA MET A 47 -0.17 14.88 2.27
C MET A 47 0.67 15.93 3.01
N ASP A 48 0.98 15.69 4.29
CA ASP A 48 1.84 16.57 5.09
C ASP A 48 3.32 16.47 4.65
N GLN A 49 3.70 15.34 4.05
CA GLN A 49 5.02 15.12 3.44
C GLN A 49 5.13 15.64 1.99
N GLY A 50 4.05 16.21 1.43
CA GLY A 50 4.04 16.88 0.13
C GLY A 50 3.31 16.15 -0.99
N LEU A 51 2.63 15.02 -0.71
CA LEU A 51 1.69 14.43 -1.65
C LEU A 51 0.48 15.35 -1.81
N ASP A 52 -0.01 15.52 -3.04
CA ASP A 52 -1.20 16.33 -3.29
C ASP A 52 -2.33 15.48 -3.86
N SER A 53 -3.51 16.09 -3.98
CA SER A 53 -4.72 15.41 -4.44
C SER A 53 -4.64 14.91 -5.88
N VAL A 54 -3.86 15.55 -6.76
CA VAL A 54 -3.65 15.07 -8.14
C VAL A 54 -2.79 13.82 -8.11
N ARG A 55 -1.73 13.81 -7.31
CA ARG A 55 -0.87 12.65 -7.11
C ARG A 55 -1.59 11.50 -6.41
N LEU A 56 -2.52 11.79 -5.50
CA LEU A 56 -3.34 10.76 -4.87
C LEU A 56 -4.24 10.03 -5.88
N VAL A 57 -4.73 10.72 -6.92
CA VAL A 57 -5.45 10.06 -8.03
C VAL A 57 -4.53 9.10 -8.81
N GLU A 58 -3.24 9.40 -8.92
CA GLU A 58 -2.26 8.46 -9.51
C GLU A 58 -2.06 7.22 -8.64
N VAL A 59 -2.02 7.39 -7.31
CA VAL A 59 -1.95 6.29 -6.35
C VAL A 59 -3.17 5.39 -6.46
N VAL A 60 -4.38 5.96 -6.42
CA VAL A 60 -5.64 5.21 -6.61
C VAL A 60 -5.60 4.42 -7.92
N THR A 61 -5.18 5.06 -9.01
CA THR A 61 -5.08 4.43 -10.33
C THR A 61 -4.06 3.29 -10.34
N PHE A 62 -2.93 3.45 -9.64
CA PHE A 62 -1.92 2.42 -9.50
C PHE A 62 -2.47 1.21 -8.74
N LEU A 63 -3.07 1.41 -7.56
CA LEU A 63 -3.61 0.33 -6.74
C LEU A 63 -4.69 -0.48 -7.47
N ARG A 64 -5.57 0.19 -8.22
CA ARG A 64 -6.56 -0.47 -9.08
C ARG A 64 -5.95 -1.34 -10.18
N LYS A 65 -4.83 -0.91 -10.75
CA LYS A 65 -4.09 -1.72 -11.76
C LYS A 65 -3.44 -2.94 -11.15
N GLU A 66 -3.06 -2.87 -9.87
CA GLU A 66 -2.54 -4.00 -9.10
C GLU A 66 -3.65 -4.95 -8.62
N GLY A 67 -4.92 -4.61 -8.87
CA GLY A 67 -6.08 -5.45 -8.59
C GLY A 67 -6.78 -5.17 -7.25
N PHE A 68 -6.43 -4.08 -6.57
CA PHE A 68 -7.07 -3.65 -5.33
C PHE A 68 -8.24 -2.70 -5.60
N ASP A 69 -9.30 -2.80 -4.80
CA ASP A 69 -10.43 -1.87 -4.80
C ASP A 69 -10.11 -0.68 -3.89
N ALA A 70 -9.35 0.27 -4.43
CA ALA A 70 -9.01 1.50 -3.72
C ALA A 70 -9.84 2.66 -4.29
N ASP A 71 -10.46 3.47 -3.44
CA ASP A 71 -11.09 4.74 -3.80
C ASP A 71 -10.33 5.94 -3.24
N PHE A 72 -10.51 7.09 -3.89
CA PHE A 72 -9.89 8.34 -3.42
C PHE A 72 -10.33 8.69 -2.01
N ALA A 73 -11.61 8.47 -1.67
CA ALA A 73 -12.15 8.81 -0.35
C ALA A 73 -11.44 8.02 0.75
N ASP A 74 -11.27 6.71 0.56
CA ASP A 74 -10.63 5.85 1.56
C ASP A 74 -9.16 6.21 1.77
N LEU A 75 -8.41 6.45 0.67
CA LEU A 75 -7.01 6.83 0.77
C LEU A 75 -6.78 8.27 1.26
N ALA A 76 -7.78 9.14 1.14
CA ALA A 76 -7.72 10.52 1.62
C ALA A 76 -8.19 10.67 3.07
N GLU A 77 -8.93 9.68 3.60
CA GLU A 77 -9.37 9.67 5.00
C GLU A 77 -8.17 9.48 5.94
N ASP A 78 -7.27 8.57 5.59
CA ASP A 78 -5.96 8.40 6.20
C ASP A 78 -4.95 8.15 5.07
N SER A 79 -4.09 9.14 4.81
CA SER A 79 -3.10 9.10 3.74
C SER A 79 -1.74 8.56 4.19
N SER A 80 -1.67 7.94 5.37
CA SER A 80 -0.48 7.23 5.80
C SER A 80 -0.29 5.92 5.04
N VAL A 81 0.96 5.51 4.88
CA VAL A 81 1.31 4.25 4.20
C VAL A 81 0.84 3.05 5.03
N ASP A 82 0.90 3.18 6.36
CA ASP A 82 0.48 2.13 7.29
C ASP A 82 -1.03 1.87 7.20
N ALA A 83 -1.87 2.91 7.15
CA ALA A 83 -3.32 2.75 6.95
C ALA A 83 -3.65 2.14 5.59
N TRP A 84 -2.95 2.54 4.52
CA TRP A 84 -3.16 1.95 3.20
C TRP A 84 -2.78 0.46 3.17
N ARG A 85 -1.74 0.05 3.89
CA ARG A 85 -1.37 -1.37 4.01
C ARG A 85 -2.49 -2.17 4.67
N GLU A 86 -3.07 -1.66 5.75
CA GLU A 86 -4.19 -2.30 6.44
C GLU A 86 -5.39 -2.44 5.52
N LEU A 87 -5.78 -1.34 4.83
CA LEU A 87 -6.87 -1.33 3.87
C LEU A 87 -6.67 -2.38 2.76
N LEU A 88 -5.45 -2.53 2.25
CA LEU A 88 -5.13 -3.53 1.22
C LEU A 88 -5.17 -4.97 1.76
N ALA A 89 -4.78 -5.17 3.02
CA ALA A 89 -4.79 -6.49 3.67
C ALA A 89 -6.21 -7.00 3.91
N GLU A 90 -7.19 -6.12 4.16
CA GLU A 90 -8.59 -6.49 4.30
C GLU A 90 -9.21 -7.02 3.00
N GLN A 91 -8.64 -6.66 1.85
CA GLN A 91 -9.13 -7.04 0.52
C GLN A 91 -8.47 -8.30 -0.04
N ALA A 92 -7.43 -8.79 0.62
CA ALA A 92 -6.47 -9.67 -0.01
C ALA A 92 -6.77 -11.17 0.14
#